data_AF-A0A9P7K2F4-F1
#
_entry.id   AF-A0A9P7K2F4-F1
#
_cell.length_a   1.000
_cell.length_b   1.000
_cell.length_c   1.000
_cell.angle_alpha   90.00
_cell.angle_beta   90.00
_cell.angle_gamma   90.00
#
_symmetry.space_group_name_H-M   'P 1'
#
loop_
_entity.id
_entity.type
_entity.pdbx_description
1 polymer ?
#
loop_
_entity_poly.entity_id
_entity_poly.type
_entity_poly.pdbx_seq_one_letter_code
_entity_poly.pdbx_strand_id
1 'polypeptide(L)'
;MFTYLHHSDPTIPHYRKSEWSFLRGAAATVDRPLLGWMGRFFFHNISHDHVAHHFFIKAPFYNGPEITKAIKPVLKDSYNYDSTPSFYALWRSFTQCLFIEEEGGIVFYKNKHGVAAREVQKDAIKEIQQSGWSSDAQDNDIAFPKLD
;
A
#
# COMPACT_ATOMS: atom_id res chain seq x y z
N MET A 1 -2.79 -12.30 10.93
CA MET A 1 -3.42 -12.60 9.62
C MET A 1 -3.86 -11.33 8.89
N PHE A 2 -4.78 -10.52 9.45
CA PHE A 2 -5.34 -9.34 8.76
C PHE A 2 -4.29 -8.27 8.43
N THR A 3 -3.60 -7.72 9.45
CA THR A 3 -2.53 -6.72 9.29
C THR A 3 -1.40 -7.23 8.43
N TYR A 4 -1.03 -8.51 8.58
CA TYR A 4 -0.04 -9.14 7.71
C TYR A 4 -0.48 -9.04 6.25
N LEU A 5 -1.70 -9.46 5.89
CA LEU A 5 -2.17 -9.37 4.51
C LEU A 5 -2.23 -7.92 4.02
N HIS A 6 -2.72 -6.99 4.85
CA HIS A 6 -2.79 -5.58 4.50
C HIS A 6 -1.45 -4.98 4.04
N HIS A 7 -0.34 -5.50 4.58
CA HIS A 7 1.02 -5.01 4.39
C HIS A 7 1.95 -6.00 3.70
N SER A 8 1.45 -7.16 3.28
CA SER A 8 2.27 -8.20 2.64
C SER A 8 1.55 -8.74 1.42
N ASP A 9 2.01 -8.26 0.27
CA ASP A 9 1.60 -8.75 -1.05
C ASP A 9 2.81 -8.68 -2.00
N PRO A 10 3.00 -9.66 -2.90
CA PRO A 10 4.10 -9.59 -3.86
C PRO A 10 4.01 -8.39 -4.82
N THR A 11 2.85 -7.73 -4.95
CA THR A 11 2.66 -6.59 -5.86
C THR A 11 2.93 -5.22 -5.23
N ILE A 12 3.14 -5.12 -3.91
CA ILE A 12 3.38 -3.82 -3.26
C ILE A 12 4.88 -3.57 -3.02
N PRO A 13 5.35 -2.33 -3.22
CA PRO A 13 6.74 -1.96 -2.98
C PRO A 13 7.03 -1.77 -1.49
N HIS A 14 8.28 -2.02 -1.12
CA HIS A 14 8.86 -1.63 0.16
C HIS A 14 9.85 -0.49 -0.08
N TYR A 15 9.68 0.58 0.68
CA TYR A 15 10.51 1.78 0.56
C TYR A 15 11.48 1.86 1.73
N ARG A 16 12.77 1.96 1.43
CA ARG A 16 13.79 2.31 2.41
C ARG A 16 13.77 3.81 2.67
N LYS A 17 14.47 4.24 3.73
CA LYS A 17 14.50 5.64 4.20
C LYS A 17 14.70 6.68 3.08
N SER A 18 15.56 6.40 2.10
CA SER A 18 15.86 7.34 1.01
C SER A 18 14.72 7.52 -0.02
N GLU A 19 13.78 6.59 -0.08
CA GLU A 19 12.67 6.55 -1.05
C GLU A 19 11.29 6.59 -0.38
N TRP A 20 11.27 6.60 0.96
CA TRP A 20 10.05 6.59 1.74
C TRP A 20 9.45 8.00 1.83
N SER A 21 8.14 8.07 1.68
CA SER A 21 7.29 9.24 1.97
C SER A 21 5.99 8.74 2.60
N PHE A 22 5.26 9.62 3.27
CA PHE A 22 3.93 9.36 3.78
C PHE A 22 3.00 8.86 2.67
N LEU A 23 2.94 9.55 1.51
CA LEU A 23 2.08 9.15 0.39
C LEU A 23 2.42 7.74 -0.12
N ARG A 24 3.71 7.46 -0.32
CA ARG A 24 4.19 6.14 -0.76
C ARG A 24 3.89 5.05 0.26
N GLY A 25 4.12 5.33 1.55
CA GLY A 25 3.84 4.41 2.63
C GLY A 25 2.34 4.10 2.75
N ALA A 26 1.49 5.12 2.69
CA ALA A 26 0.04 4.95 2.78
C ALA A 26 -0.54 4.20 1.58
N ALA A 27 -0.03 4.46 0.37
CA ALA A 27 -0.43 3.75 -0.83
C ALA A 27 0.10 2.30 -0.89
N ALA A 28 1.21 1.98 -0.20
CA ALA A 28 1.81 0.65 -0.14
C ALA A 28 1.08 -0.32 0.81
N THR A 29 -0.24 -0.33 0.72
CA THR A 29 -1.12 -1.23 1.45
C THR A 29 -2.22 -1.75 0.54
N VAL A 30 -2.88 -2.84 0.90
CA VAL A 30 -3.83 -3.54 0.00
C VAL A 30 -5.17 -3.75 0.67
N ASP A 31 -6.21 -3.25 0.00
CA ASP A 31 -7.61 -3.51 0.38
C ASP A 31 -8.03 -4.92 -0.05
N ARG A 32 -8.62 -5.68 0.88
CA ARG A 32 -9.14 -7.03 0.64
C ARG A 32 -10.50 -7.24 1.28
N PRO A 33 -11.48 -7.77 0.54
CA PRO A 33 -12.82 -8.01 1.07
C PRO A 33 -12.89 -9.28 1.94
N LEU A 34 -12.11 -9.31 3.03
CA LEU A 34 -12.05 -10.43 3.97
C LEU A 34 -13.45 -10.73 4.50
N LEU A 35 -13.94 -11.95 4.26
CA LEU A 35 -15.29 -12.41 4.67
C LEU A 35 -16.46 -11.53 4.16
N GLY A 36 -16.24 -10.73 3.11
CA GLY A 36 -17.27 -9.85 2.53
C GLY A 36 -17.99 -8.99 3.57
N TRP A 37 -19.32 -9.00 3.55
CA TRP A 37 -20.15 -8.19 4.46
C TRP A 37 -19.90 -8.50 5.95
N MET A 38 -19.69 -9.78 6.30
CA MET A 38 -19.43 -10.15 7.69
C MET A 38 -18.12 -9.50 8.17
N GLY A 39 -17.10 -9.46 7.32
CA GLY A 39 -15.87 -8.76 7.67
C GLY A 39 -16.01 -7.24 7.74
N ARG A 40 -16.89 -6.63 6.93
CA ARG A 40 -17.22 -5.21 7.10
C ARG A 40 -17.81 -4.93 8.48
N PHE A 41 -18.75 -5.78 8.92
CA PHE A 41 -19.41 -5.64 10.22
C PHE A 41 -18.45 -5.93 11.39
N PHE A 42 -17.85 -7.13 11.44
CA PHE A 42 -17.06 -7.56 12.59
C PHE A 42 -15.67 -6.92 12.66
N PHE A 43 -15.08 -6.52 11.53
CA PHE A 43 -13.76 -5.89 11.49
C PHE A 43 -13.83 -4.40 11.18
N HIS A 44 -15.00 -3.78 11.30
CA HIS A 44 -15.16 -2.33 11.16
C HIS A 44 -14.53 -1.80 9.87
N ASN A 45 -14.83 -2.44 8.74
CA ASN A 45 -14.28 -2.09 7.41
C ASN A 45 -12.75 -2.15 7.24
N ILE A 46 -11.94 -2.41 8.28
CA ILE A 46 -10.50 -2.18 8.24
C ILE A 46 -9.79 -2.94 7.12
N SER A 47 -10.28 -4.13 6.76
CA SER A 47 -9.70 -4.89 5.65
C SER A 47 -10.14 -4.41 4.28
N HIS A 48 -11.33 -3.83 4.17
CA HIS A 48 -11.91 -3.41 2.92
C HIS A 48 -11.44 -2.02 2.47
N ASP A 49 -11.08 -1.17 3.44
CA ASP A 49 -10.82 0.25 3.27
C ASP A 49 -9.50 0.64 4.01
N HIS A 50 -8.51 -0.26 3.98
CA HIS A 50 -7.24 -0.11 4.69
C HIS A 50 -6.35 0.97 4.09
N VAL A 51 -6.34 1.12 2.78
CA VAL A 51 -5.63 2.22 2.10
C VAL A 51 -6.16 3.56 2.61
N ALA A 52 -7.48 3.71 2.72
CA ALA A 52 -8.10 4.90 3.29
C ALA A 52 -7.74 5.11 4.76
N HIS A 53 -7.66 4.03 5.55
CA HIS A 53 -7.20 4.10 6.94
C HIS A 53 -5.77 4.66 7.06
N HIS A 54 -4.87 4.31 6.14
CA HIS A 54 -3.50 4.86 6.15
C HIS A 54 -3.45 6.34 5.81
N PHE A 55 -4.25 6.79 4.84
CA PHE A 55 -4.33 8.21 4.50
C PHE A 55 -5.03 9.06 5.58
N PHE A 56 -6.06 8.50 6.21
CA PHE A 56 -6.94 9.22 7.12
C PHE A 56 -7.15 8.45 8.42
N ILE A 57 -6.06 8.13 9.13
CA ILE A 57 -6.08 7.31 10.36
C ILE A 57 -7.00 7.84 11.47
N LYS A 58 -7.27 9.15 11.47
CA LYS A 58 -8.17 9.82 12.43
C LYS A 58 -9.64 9.72 12.03
N ALA A 59 -9.95 9.39 10.78
CA ALA A 59 -11.32 9.26 10.33
C ALA A 59 -11.95 8.00 10.96
N PRO A 60 -13.18 8.10 11.49
CA PRO A 60 -13.92 6.93 11.96
C PRO A 60 -14.13 5.90 10.85
N PHE A 61 -14.11 4.61 11.20
CA PHE A 61 -14.15 3.50 10.24
C PHE A 61 -15.38 3.47 9.32
N TYR A 62 -16.50 4.06 9.76
CA TYR A 62 -17.73 4.13 8.96
C TYR A 62 -17.61 5.12 7.79
N ASN A 63 -16.63 6.04 7.83
CA ASN A 63 -16.30 6.92 6.70
C ASN A 63 -15.35 6.25 5.69
N GLY A 64 -14.73 5.11 6.05
CA GLY A 64 -13.78 4.39 5.21
C GLY A 64 -14.28 4.11 3.78
N PRO A 65 -15.53 3.65 3.57
CA PRO A 65 -16.06 3.41 2.23
C PRO A 65 -16.13 4.67 1.35
N GLU A 66 -16.58 5.80 1.90
CA GLU A 66 -16.69 7.06 1.15
C GLU A 66 -15.32 7.67 0.87
N ILE A 67 -14.39 7.59 1.84
CA ILE A 67 -13.00 8.01 1.63
C ILE A 67 -12.36 7.15 0.53
N THR A 68 -12.52 5.83 0.59
CA THR A 68 -12.00 4.90 -0.43
C THR A 68 -12.53 5.24 -1.81
N LYS A 69 -13.83 5.51 -1.92
CA LYS A 69 -14.46 5.95 -3.17
C LYS A 69 -13.87 7.27 -3.69
N ALA A 70 -13.53 8.20 -2.82
CA ALA A 70 -12.94 9.49 -3.17
C ALA A 70 -11.46 9.39 -3.59
N ILE A 71 -10.65 8.55 -2.92
CA ILE A 71 -9.21 8.45 -3.20
C ILE A 71 -8.88 7.54 -4.38
N LYS A 72 -9.69 6.51 -4.66
CA LYS A 72 -9.51 5.59 -5.80
C LYS A 72 -9.20 6.30 -7.13
N PRO A 73 -10.01 7.28 -7.59
CA PRO A 73 -9.74 7.97 -8.86
C PRO A 73 -8.48 8.84 -8.85
N VAL A 74 -8.03 9.27 -7.66
CA VAL A 74 -6.78 10.05 -7.51
C VAL A 74 -5.57 9.13 -7.57
N LEU A 75 -5.62 7.99 -6.87
CA LEU A 75 -4.54 7.01 -6.80
C LEU A 75 -4.34 6.23 -8.11
N LYS A 76 -5.41 6.02 -8.88
CA LYS A 76 -5.37 5.30 -10.16
C LYS A 76 -4.66 3.94 -10.00
N ASP A 77 -3.63 3.70 -10.79
CA ASP A 77 -2.83 2.45 -10.79
C ASP A 77 -2.04 2.22 -9.48
N SER A 78 -1.97 3.23 -8.61
CA SER A 78 -1.34 3.11 -7.29
C SER A 78 -2.29 2.58 -6.21
N TYR A 79 -3.59 2.47 -6.49
CA TYR A 79 -4.54 1.86 -5.57
C TYR A 79 -4.46 0.33 -5.63
N ASN A 80 -4.06 -0.30 -4.53
CA ASN A 80 -3.93 -1.76 -4.49
C ASN A 80 -5.19 -2.40 -3.89
N TYR A 81 -5.78 -3.30 -4.66
CA TYR A 81 -6.94 -4.10 -4.25
C TYR A 81 -6.76 -5.54 -4.69
N ASP A 82 -7.10 -6.47 -3.80
CA ASP A 82 -7.02 -7.89 -4.06
C ASP A 82 -8.29 -8.61 -3.60
N SER A 83 -9.05 -9.14 -4.55
CA SER A 83 -10.27 -9.90 -4.32
C SER A 83 -10.03 -11.39 -4.07
N THR A 84 -8.78 -11.86 -4.08
CA THR A 84 -8.43 -13.25 -3.80
C THR A 84 -9.01 -13.67 -2.43
N PRO A 85 -9.67 -14.83 -2.32
CA PRO A 85 -10.20 -15.26 -1.03
C PRO A 85 -9.07 -15.37 0.00
N SER A 86 -9.33 -14.89 1.21
CA SER A 86 -8.26 -14.48 2.12
C SER A 86 -7.29 -15.58 2.52
N PHE A 87 -7.73 -16.85 2.56
CA PHE A 87 -6.82 -17.97 2.81
C PHE A 87 -5.88 -18.26 1.63
N TYR A 88 -6.32 -18.06 0.39
CA TYR A 88 -5.44 -18.14 -0.78
C TYR A 88 -4.48 -16.96 -0.83
N ALA A 89 -4.97 -15.75 -0.51
CA ALA A 89 -4.08 -14.58 -0.37
C ALA A 89 -3.04 -14.81 0.72
N LEU A 90 -3.44 -15.38 1.86
CA LEU A 90 -2.54 -15.70 2.97
C LEU A 90 -1.46 -16.69 2.53
N TRP A 91 -1.86 -17.78 1.88
CA TRP A 91 -0.92 -18.76 1.33
C TRP A 91 0.01 -18.15 0.28
N ARG A 92 -0.51 -17.31 -0.61
CA ARG A 92 0.29 -16.58 -1.60
C ARG A 92 1.32 -15.70 -0.90
N SER A 93 0.92 -14.86 0.05
CA SER A 93 1.87 -13.99 0.76
C SER A 93 2.92 -14.79 1.52
N PHE A 94 2.55 -15.89 2.20
CA PHE A 94 3.53 -16.75 2.87
C PHE A 94 4.52 -17.45 1.93
N THR A 95 4.18 -17.63 0.65
CA THR A 95 5.05 -18.33 -0.30
C THR A 95 5.79 -17.40 -1.26
N GLN A 96 5.23 -16.21 -1.52
CA GLN A 96 5.77 -15.21 -2.44
C GLN A 96 6.47 -14.04 -1.73
N CYS A 97 6.21 -13.84 -0.44
CA CYS A 97 6.78 -12.74 0.35
C CYS A 97 7.77 -13.24 1.40
N LEU A 98 8.84 -13.91 0.96
CA LEU A 98 9.81 -14.52 1.88
C LEU A 98 10.93 -13.56 2.28
N PHE A 99 11.46 -12.79 1.34
CA PHE A 99 12.54 -11.85 1.61
C PHE A 99 12.53 -10.67 0.63
N ILE A 100 13.35 -9.67 0.91
CA ILE A 100 13.65 -8.53 0.04
C ILE A 100 15.18 -8.44 -0.11
N GLU A 101 15.64 -7.82 -1.19
CA GLU A 101 17.07 -7.57 -1.40
C GLU A 101 17.63 -6.57 -0.40
N GLU A 102 18.92 -6.71 -0.05
CA GLU A 102 19.62 -5.79 0.85
C GLU A 102 19.84 -4.41 0.20
N GLU A 103 20.04 -4.40 -1.12
CA GLU A 103 20.33 -3.20 -1.90
C GLU A 103 19.08 -2.63 -2.59
N GLY A 104 19.12 -1.31 -2.86
CA GLY A 104 18.06 -0.57 -3.54
C GLY A 104 17.10 0.16 -2.59
N GLY A 105 16.64 1.35 -3.00
CA GLY A 105 15.72 2.17 -2.19
C GLY A 105 14.26 1.74 -2.29
N ILE A 106 13.86 1.16 -3.44
CA ILE A 106 12.55 0.57 -3.69
C ILE A 106 12.79 -0.92 -3.95
N VAL A 107 12.18 -1.79 -3.16
CA VAL A 107 12.37 -3.25 -3.28
C VAL A 107 11.02 -3.96 -3.23
N PHE A 108 10.96 -5.13 -3.87
CA PHE A 108 9.78 -5.99 -3.86
C PHE A 108 10.11 -7.32 -3.18
N TYR A 109 9.06 -7.93 -2.64
CA TYR A 109 9.15 -9.27 -2.09
C TYR A 109 9.57 -10.30 -3.14
N LYS A 110 10.39 -11.26 -2.70
CA LYS A 110 10.84 -12.41 -3.47
C LYS A 110 10.40 -13.72 -2.83
N ASN A 111 10.10 -14.69 -3.68
CA ASN A 111 9.81 -16.06 -3.28
C ASN A 111 11.10 -16.87 -3.05
N LYS A 112 10.96 -18.16 -2.70
CA LYS A 112 12.12 -19.04 -2.39
C LYS A 112 13.09 -19.25 -3.56
N HIS A 113 12.69 -18.88 -4.77
CA HIS A 113 13.49 -18.96 -5.99
C HIS A 113 14.12 -17.62 -6.36
N GLY A 114 13.98 -16.58 -5.52
CA GLY A 114 14.50 -15.24 -5.79
C GLY A 114 13.71 -14.44 -6.83
N VAL A 115 12.50 -14.89 -7.17
CA VAL A 115 11.64 -14.23 -8.18
C VAL A 115 10.70 -13.25 -7.48
N ALA A 116 10.66 -12.01 -7.97
CA ALA A 116 9.71 -10.99 -7.57
C ALA A 116 8.53 -10.92 -8.56
N ALA A 117 7.34 -10.54 -8.08
CA ALA A 117 6.18 -10.36 -8.98
C ALA A 117 6.23 -9.02 -9.74
N ARG A 118 6.97 -8.04 -9.23
CA ARG A 118 7.20 -6.74 -9.85
C ARG A 118 8.66 -6.35 -9.69
N GLU A 119 9.14 -5.60 -10.67
CA GLU A 119 10.49 -5.04 -10.67
C GLU A 119 10.43 -3.52 -10.81
N VAL A 120 11.43 -2.85 -10.25
CA VAL A 120 11.56 -1.40 -10.35
C VAL A 120 12.03 -1.03 -11.76
N GLN A 121 11.30 -0.14 -12.42
CA GLN A 121 11.75 0.48 -13.66
C GLN A 121 12.83 1.52 -13.37
N LYS A 122 14.10 1.10 -13.39
CA LYS A 122 15.25 1.93 -13.00
C LYS A 122 15.38 3.20 -13.85
N ASP A 123 15.04 3.13 -15.13
CA ASP A 123 15.14 4.27 -16.04
C ASP A 123 14.07 5.34 -15.74
N ALA A 124 12.84 4.91 -15.46
CA ALA A 124 11.78 5.81 -14.99
C ALA A 124 12.16 6.52 -13.68
N ILE A 125 12.81 5.83 -12.75
CA ILE A 125 13.31 6.45 -11.50
C ILE A 125 14.35 7.52 -11.79
N LYS A 126 15.31 7.24 -12.68
CA LYS A 126 16.33 8.23 -13.07
C LYS A 126 15.70 9.47 -13.69
N GLU A 127 14.72 9.29 -14.58
CA GLU A 127 14.00 10.40 -15.22
C GLU A 127 13.26 11.26 -14.18
N ILE A 128 12.55 10.65 -13.22
CA ILE A 128 11.84 11.36 -12.14
C ILE A 128 12.83 12.12 -11.22
N GLN A 129 13.97 11.51 -10.91
CA GLN A 129 15.00 12.17 -10.10
C GLN A 129 15.62 13.35 -10.85
N GLN A 130 15.85 13.20 -12.16
CA GLN A 130 16.36 14.28 -13.03
C GLN A 130 15.34 15.41 -13.21
N SER A 131 14.03 15.12 -13.16
CA SER A 131 12.99 16.15 -13.16
C SER A 131 12.91 16.93 -11.84
N GLY A 132 13.73 16.59 -10.85
CA GLY A 132 13.80 17.30 -9.57
C GLY A 132 12.68 16.95 -8.59
N TRP A 133 12.03 15.79 -8.74
CA TRP A 133 11.02 15.35 -7.76
C TRP A 133 11.65 15.13 -6.38
N SER A 134 10.95 15.55 -5.32
CA SER A 134 11.37 15.39 -3.92
C SER A 134 10.19 14.91 -3.07
N SER A 135 10.40 13.81 -2.33
CA SER A 135 9.45 13.31 -1.33
C SER A 135 9.19 14.34 -0.23
N ASP A 136 10.22 15.06 0.18
CA ASP A 136 10.12 16.04 1.26
C ASP A 136 9.28 17.24 0.84
N ALA A 137 9.41 17.69 -0.41
CA ALA A 137 8.55 18.76 -0.94
C ALA A 137 7.10 18.27 -1.03
N GLN A 138 6.87 17.07 -1.56
CA GLN A 138 5.54 16.48 -1.69
C GLN A 138 4.80 16.36 -0.35
N ASP A 139 5.49 15.91 0.71
CA ASP A 139 4.84 15.63 1.99
C ASP A 139 4.77 16.87 2.90
N ASN A 140 5.71 17.81 2.82
CA ASN A 140 5.75 18.98 3.70
C ASN A 140 5.02 20.21 3.13
N ASP A 141 4.82 20.33 1.81
CA ASP A 141 4.01 21.41 1.23
C ASP A 141 2.50 21.16 1.39
N ILE A 142 2.09 19.94 1.76
CA ILE A 142 0.71 19.62 2.13
C ILE A 142 0.53 19.93 3.61
N ALA A 143 0.38 21.23 3.91
CA ALA A 143 -0.18 21.64 5.19
C ALA A 143 -1.63 21.12 5.27
N PHE A 144 -1.82 19.94 5.88
CA PHE A 144 -3.15 19.53 6.30
C PHE A 144 -3.68 20.66 7.20
N PRO A 145 -4.84 21.26 6.90
CA PRO A 145 -5.41 22.27 7.77
C PRO A 145 -5.49 21.65 9.16
N LYS A 146 -4.90 22.34 10.15
CA LYS A 146 -5.17 22.00 11.54
C LYS A 146 -6.69 22.08 11.67
N LEU A 147 -7.32 20.96 11.99
CA LEU A 147 -8.73 20.96 12.36
C LEU A 147 -8.77 21.65 13.72
N ASP A 148 -9.33 22.87 13.72
CA ASP A 148 -9.59 23.69 14.89
C ASP A 148 -10.53 22.97 15.88
#